data_AF-A0AAV3BBB1-F1
#
_entry.id   AF-A0AAV3BBB1-F1
#
_cell.length_a   1.000
_cell.length_b   1.000
_cell.length_c   1.000
_cell.angle_alpha   90.00
_cell.angle_beta   90.00
_cell.angle_gamma   90.00
#
_symmetry.space_group_name_H-M   'P 1'
#
loop_
_entity.id
_entity.type
_entity.pdbx_description
1 polymer ?
#
loop_
_entity_poly.entity_id
_entity_poly.type
_entity_poly.pdbx_seq_one_letter_code
_entity_poly.pdbx_strand_id
1 'polypeptide(L)'
;MTVYSYFSDGALLMSASSLNSRTWGGSIWVFKDPLGAPNENLCTAGVQTEAGVTDVAWVQEKGILVASDTGSVELWELLDNESLLANKFTTYEHDNIVTSLSVFTGGLQAVSGSKDCSVKVWDLSQKTPLKSYKGKGTPLLASVSEDCSVVVLNAESSVIFKDESHRDFVTGVAWSPVTLGTFTTVGWDHKVLHHTIQIDNPGPQA
;
A
#
# COMPACT_ATOMS: atom_id res chain seq x y z
N MET A 1 -4.94 -11.37 -10.84
CA MET A 1 -4.16 -10.15 -11.16
C MET A 1 -2.79 -10.61 -11.63
N THR A 2 -2.18 -9.92 -12.60
CA THR A 2 -0.84 -10.23 -13.09
C THR A 2 -0.01 -8.96 -13.10
N VAL A 3 1.20 -9.02 -12.57
CA VAL A 3 2.19 -7.93 -12.62
C VAL A 3 3.46 -8.48 -13.24
N TYR A 4 4.21 -7.65 -13.96
CA TYR A 4 5.45 -8.06 -14.58
C TYR A 4 6.48 -6.93 -14.60
N SER A 5 7.76 -7.30 -14.64
CA SER A 5 8.89 -6.39 -14.79
C SER A 5 10.00 -7.06 -15.57
N TYR A 6 10.77 -6.28 -16.33
CA TYR A 6 11.99 -6.76 -16.99
C TYR A 6 13.21 -6.44 -16.14
N PHE A 7 14.21 -7.31 -16.20
CA PHE A 7 15.58 -7.00 -15.78
C PHE A 7 16.38 -6.42 -16.96
N SER A 8 17.52 -5.81 -16.71
CA SER A 8 18.31 -5.11 -17.73
C SER A 8 18.86 -6.01 -18.83
N ASP A 9 18.99 -7.32 -18.57
CA ASP A 9 19.42 -8.33 -19.53
C ASP A 9 18.27 -8.87 -20.41
N GLY A 10 17.03 -8.44 -20.15
CA GLY A 10 15.83 -8.90 -20.85
C GLY A 10 15.07 -10.02 -20.15
N ALA A 11 15.53 -10.53 -19.00
CA ALA A 11 14.79 -11.52 -18.23
C ALA A 11 13.45 -10.93 -17.74
N LEU A 12 12.37 -11.70 -17.92
CA LEU A 12 11.03 -11.33 -17.52
C LEU A 12 10.70 -11.92 -16.15
N LEU A 13 10.35 -11.05 -15.20
CA LEU A 13 9.72 -11.41 -13.95
C LEU A 13 8.21 -11.23 -14.09
N MET A 14 7.44 -12.23 -13.70
CA MET A 14 5.98 -12.20 -13.73
C MET A 14 5.43 -12.73 -12.42
N SER A 15 4.41 -12.08 -11.89
CA SER A 15 3.62 -12.59 -10.78
C SER A 15 2.16 -12.74 -11.17
N ALA A 16 1.49 -13.74 -10.59
CA ALA A 16 0.08 -14.00 -10.83
C ALA A 16 -0.63 -14.38 -9.55
N SER A 17 -1.83 -13.83 -9.35
CA SER A 17 -2.65 -14.03 -8.17
C SER A 17 -4.05 -14.46 -8.52
N SER A 18 -4.52 -15.53 -7.87
CA SER A 18 -5.87 -16.06 -8.03
C SER A 18 -6.86 -15.24 -7.20
N LEU A 19 -7.83 -14.63 -7.87
CA LEU A 19 -8.86 -13.80 -7.22
C LEU A 19 -10.25 -14.45 -7.21
N ASN A 20 -10.39 -15.62 -7.85
CA ASN A 20 -11.67 -16.27 -8.11
C ASN A 20 -11.68 -17.77 -7.78
N SER A 21 -10.54 -18.33 -7.36
CA SER A 21 -10.49 -19.72 -6.91
C SER A 21 -10.84 -19.84 -5.42
N ARG A 22 -10.92 -21.10 -4.95
CA ARG A 22 -11.19 -21.41 -3.53
C ARG A 22 -10.02 -21.03 -2.60
N THR A 23 -8.84 -20.79 -3.16
CA THR A 23 -7.63 -20.42 -2.43
C THR A 23 -7.06 -19.14 -3.02
N TRP A 24 -7.06 -18.06 -2.25
CA TRP A 24 -6.37 -16.84 -2.64
C TRP A 24 -4.88 -17.09 -2.47
N GLY A 25 -4.20 -17.32 -3.58
CA GLY A 25 -2.77 -17.62 -3.64
C GLY A 25 -2.12 -16.86 -4.77
N GLY A 26 -0.83 -16.63 -4.62
CA GLY A 26 0.00 -15.96 -5.59
C GLY A 26 1.11 -16.88 -6.10
N SER A 27 1.78 -16.42 -7.14
CA SER A 27 2.94 -17.10 -7.70
C SER A 27 3.86 -16.08 -8.35
N ILE A 28 5.16 -16.38 -8.35
CA ILE A 28 6.19 -15.61 -9.03
C ILE A 28 6.97 -16.53 -9.97
N TRP A 29 7.30 -16.00 -11.14
CA TRP A 29 7.90 -16.73 -12.25
C TRP A 29 8.97 -15.87 -12.91
N VAL A 30 10.11 -16.47 -13.20
CA VAL A 30 11.21 -15.86 -13.95
C VAL A 30 11.35 -16.58 -15.29
N PHE A 31 11.41 -15.81 -16.36
CA PHE A 31 11.61 -16.27 -17.73
C PHE A 31 12.83 -15.56 -18.32
N LYS A 32 13.93 -16.28 -18.51
CA LYS A 32 15.09 -15.76 -19.27
C LYS A 32 14.77 -15.54 -20.74
N ASP A 33 13.89 -16.36 -21.30
CA ASP A 33 13.28 -16.13 -22.60
C ASP A 33 11.83 -15.66 -22.41
N PRO A 34 11.56 -14.35 -22.54
CA PRO A 34 10.22 -13.78 -22.36
C PRO A 34 9.17 -14.39 -23.29
N LEU A 35 9.57 -14.94 -24.45
CA LEU A 35 8.64 -15.57 -25.40
C LEU A 35 8.04 -16.87 -24.86
N GLY A 36 8.67 -17.49 -23.87
CA GLY A 36 8.16 -18.67 -23.19
C GLY A 36 7.00 -18.39 -22.23
N ALA A 37 6.81 -17.14 -21.82
CA ALA A 37 5.73 -16.77 -20.91
C ALA A 37 4.35 -16.82 -21.61
N PRO A 38 3.27 -17.21 -20.91
CA PRO A 38 3.19 -17.60 -19.49
C PRO A 38 3.27 -19.12 -19.26
N ASN A 39 3.90 -19.90 -20.16
CA ASN A 39 3.95 -21.36 -20.02
C ASN A 39 4.90 -21.77 -18.89
N GLU A 40 4.35 -22.31 -17.81
CA GLU A 40 5.11 -22.73 -16.62
C GLU A 40 6.24 -23.73 -16.94
N ASN A 41 6.09 -24.57 -17.96
CA ASN A 41 7.12 -25.54 -18.36
C ASN A 41 8.33 -24.87 -19.06
N LEU A 42 8.17 -23.61 -19.49
CA LEU A 42 9.22 -22.82 -20.12
C LEU A 42 9.80 -21.78 -19.15
N CYS A 43 9.33 -21.74 -17.90
CA CYS A 43 9.91 -20.85 -16.90
C CYS A 43 11.32 -21.31 -16.53
N THR A 44 12.18 -20.34 -16.20
CA THR A 44 13.51 -20.59 -15.66
C THR A 44 13.42 -20.97 -14.18
N ALA A 45 12.61 -20.24 -13.41
CA ALA A 45 12.27 -20.58 -12.04
C ALA A 45 10.84 -20.12 -11.73
N GLY A 46 10.16 -20.82 -10.84
CA GLY A 46 8.81 -20.48 -10.42
C GLY A 46 8.52 -20.98 -9.01
N VAL A 47 7.73 -20.23 -8.26
CA VAL A 47 7.29 -20.63 -6.91
C VAL A 47 5.92 -20.04 -6.58
N GLN A 48 5.13 -20.80 -5.82
CA GLN A 48 3.87 -20.34 -5.25
C GLN A 48 4.14 -19.58 -3.96
N THR A 49 3.50 -18.43 -3.78
CA THR A 49 3.53 -17.65 -2.54
C THR A 49 2.38 -18.06 -1.63
N GLU A 50 2.53 -17.82 -0.32
CA GLU A 50 1.49 -18.20 0.66
C GLU A 50 0.18 -17.44 0.47
N ALA A 51 0.24 -16.26 -0.17
CA ALA A 51 -0.91 -15.40 -0.41
C ALA A 51 -0.77 -14.63 -1.74
N GLY A 52 -1.76 -13.80 -2.06
CA GLY A 52 -1.82 -13.08 -3.32
C GLY A 52 -0.70 -12.04 -3.45
N VAL A 53 -0.02 -12.05 -4.59
CA VAL A 53 0.97 -11.04 -4.95
C VAL A 53 0.29 -9.84 -5.61
N THR A 54 0.60 -8.64 -5.13
CA THR A 54 0.06 -7.38 -5.65
C THR A 54 1.05 -6.60 -6.48
N ASP A 55 2.36 -6.75 -6.21
CA ASP A 55 3.44 -6.11 -6.96
C ASP A 55 4.75 -6.88 -6.78
N VAL A 56 5.67 -6.74 -7.75
CA VAL A 56 7.00 -7.38 -7.74
C VAL A 56 8.06 -6.47 -8.34
N ALA A 57 9.29 -6.55 -7.81
CA ALA A 57 10.42 -5.77 -8.32
C ALA A 57 11.72 -6.56 -8.25
N TRP A 58 12.59 -6.38 -9.26
CA TRP A 58 13.95 -6.90 -9.23
C TRP A 58 14.80 -6.19 -8.18
N VAL A 59 15.60 -6.96 -7.46
CA VAL A 59 16.64 -6.51 -6.53
C VAL A 59 17.96 -7.05 -7.07
N GLN A 60 18.66 -6.21 -7.83
CA GLN A 60 19.85 -6.63 -8.59
C GLN A 60 19.52 -7.81 -9.53
N GLU A 61 20.50 -8.64 -9.87
CA GLU A 61 20.35 -9.72 -10.88
C GLU A 61 19.58 -10.94 -10.35
N LYS A 62 19.60 -11.18 -9.04
CA LYS A 62 19.09 -12.44 -8.44
C LYS A 62 17.98 -12.26 -7.42
N GLY A 63 17.85 -11.07 -6.85
CA GLY A 63 16.84 -10.80 -5.84
C GLY A 63 15.51 -10.38 -6.44
N ILE A 64 14.42 -10.76 -5.80
CA ILE A 64 13.06 -10.41 -6.19
C ILE A 64 12.31 -9.98 -4.93
N LEU A 65 11.85 -8.74 -4.91
CA LEU A 65 10.99 -8.22 -3.86
C LEU A 65 9.52 -8.46 -4.24
N VAL A 66 8.73 -8.92 -3.29
CA VAL A 66 7.32 -9.27 -3.48
C VAL A 66 6.46 -8.54 -2.46
N ALA A 67 5.37 -7.93 -2.94
CA ALA A 67 4.34 -7.34 -2.10
C ALA A 67 3.14 -8.28 -2.04
N SER A 68 2.69 -8.54 -0.82
CA SER A 68 1.62 -9.48 -0.53
C SER A 68 0.33 -8.79 -0.10
N ASP A 69 -0.80 -9.43 -0.38
CA ASP A 69 -2.11 -9.08 0.13
C ASP A 69 -2.28 -9.30 1.65
N THR A 70 -1.38 -10.07 2.27
CA THR A 70 -1.32 -10.24 3.73
C THR A 70 -0.67 -9.08 4.47
N GLY A 71 -0.16 -8.08 3.76
CA GLY A 71 0.65 -7.00 4.34
C GLY A 71 2.13 -7.37 4.51
N SER A 72 2.56 -8.53 4.02
CA SER A 72 3.97 -8.88 4.02
C SER A 72 4.75 -8.23 2.86
N VAL A 73 6.03 -7.99 3.13
CA VAL A 73 7.07 -7.80 2.11
C VAL A 73 8.01 -9.00 2.18
N GLU A 74 8.28 -9.60 1.03
CA GLU A 74 9.12 -10.81 0.93
C GLU A 74 10.29 -10.57 -0.01
N LEU A 75 11.45 -11.14 0.33
CA LEU A 75 12.60 -11.17 -0.58
C LEU A 75 12.87 -12.62 -0.96
N TRP A 76 12.83 -12.88 -2.25
CA TRP A 76 13.20 -14.15 -2.88
C TRP A 76 14.53 -13.98 -3.62
N GLU A 77 15.31 -15.05 -3.73
CA GLU A 77 16.56 -15.04 -4.49
C GLU A 77 16.63 -16.25 -5.42
N LEU A 78 17.08 -16.04 -6.65
CA LEU A 78 17.48 -17.09 -7.58
C LEU A 78 18.74 -17.79 -7.05
N LEU A 79 18.66 -19.10 -6.85
CA LEU A 79 19.82 -19.91 -6.45
C LEU A 79 20.87 -19.98 -7.56
N ASP A 80 22.04 -20.53 -7.28
CA ASP A 80 23.19 -20.49 -8.19
C ASP A 80 22.96 -21.13 -9.57
N ASN A 81 22.09 -22.14 -9.65
CA ASN A 81 21.68 -22.76 -10.90
C ASN A 81 20.52 -22.03 -11.60
N GLU A 82 20.01 -20.96 -10.98
CA GLU A 82 18.91 -20.10 -11.39
C GLU A 82 17.62 -20.85 -11.71
N SER A 83 17.47 -22.09 -11.22
CA SER A 83 16.29 -22.93 -11.47
C SER A 83 15.29 -22.93 -10.33
N LEU A 84 15.65 -22.33 -9.19
CA LEU A 84 14.85 -22.31 -7.98
C LEU A 84 14.90 -20.93 -7.34
N LEU A 85 13.79 -20.56 -6.72
CA LEU A 85 13.65 -19.38 -5.89
C LEU A 85 13.63 -19.79 -4.42
N ALA A 86 14.46 -19.16 -3.61
CA ALA A 86 14.50 -19.36 -2.17
C ALA A 86 14.05 -18.08 -1.46
N ASN A 87 13.08 -18.21 -0.55
CA ASN A 87 12.69 -17.11 0.32
C ASN A 87 13.83 -16.80 1.31
N LYS A 88 14.26 -15.53 1.34
CA LYS A 88 15.32 -15.03 2.23
C LYS A 88 14.80 -14.31 3.45
N PHE A 89 13.62 -13.72 3.33
CA PHE A 89 12.79 -13.30 4.46
C PHE A 89 11.36 -13.02 4.01
N THR A 90 10.47 -13.10 4.99
CA THR A 90 9.10 -12.60 4.94
C THR A 90 8.86 -11.81 6.22
N THR A 91 8.35 -10.60 6.10
CA THR A 91 8.07 -9.74 7.25
C THR A 91 6.72 -9.05 7.12
N TYR A 92 5.95 -9.05 8.20
CA TYR A 92 4.55 -8.61 8.26
C TYR A 92 4.47 -7.25 8.95
N GLU A 93 5.01 -6.24 8.28
CA GLU A 93 5.13 -4.89 8.84
C GLU A 93 3.98 -3.97 8.49
N HIS A 94 3.20 -4.28 7.46
CA HIS A 94 2.02 -3.53 7.10
C HIS A 94 0.76 -4.15 7.71
N ASP A 95 -0.15 -3.29 8.17
CA ASP A 95 -1.41 -3.71 8.81
C ASP A 95 -2.50 -4.06 7.77
N ASN A 96 -2.19 -3.95 6.48
CA ASN A 96 -3.09 -4.19 5.34
C ASN A 96 -2.27 -4.48 4.08
N ILE A 97 -2.97 -4.88 3.01
CA ILE A 97 -2.44 -5.19 1.68
C ILE A 97 -1.34 -4.20 1.27
N VAL A 98 -0.13 -4.73 1.02
CA VAL A 98 0.91 -3.95 0.34
C VAL A 98 0.47 -3.79 -1.11
N THR A 99 0.47 -2.56 -1.62
CA THR A 99 -0.13 -2.22 -2.93
C THR A 99 0.90 -1.92 -4.00
N SER A 100 2.12 -1.55 -3.61
CA SER A 100 3.19 -1.17 -4.52
C SER A 100 4.56 -1.32 -3.87
N LEU A 101 5.56 -1.61 -4.71
CA LEU A 101 6.97 -1.65 -4.35
C LEU A 101 7.83 -0.85 -5.32
N SER A 102 8.95 -0.34 -4.82
CA SER A 102 10.00 0.23 -5.66
C SER A 102 11.37 -0.02 -5.03
N VAL A 103 12.32 -0.49 -5.82
CA VAL A 103 13.69 -0.76 -5.36
C VAL A 103 14.59 0.40 -5.79
N PHE A 104 15.40 0.91 -4.86
CA PHE A 104 16.34 2.01 -5.17
C PHE A 104 17.48 1.52 -6.06
N THR A 105 18.06 2.44 -6.83
CA THR A 105 19.31 2.20 -7.57
C THR A 105 20.40 1.69 -6.61
N GLY A 106 20.92 0.49 -6.89
CA GLY A 106 21.91 -0.21 -6.04
C GLY A 106 21.33 -1.42 -5.29
N GLY A 107 20.00 -1.55 -5.19
CA GLY A 107 19.35 -2.76 -4.66
C GLY A 107 19.53 -3.02 -3.17
N LEU A 108 19.98 -2.04 -2.40
CA LEU A 108 20.14 -2.15 -0.94
C LEU A 108 18.93 -1.64 -0.15
N GLN A 109 18.09 -0.82 -0.79
CA GLN A 109 16.91 -0.23 -0.17
C GLN A 109 15.70 -0.40 -1.08
N ALA A 110 14.51 -0.37 -0.47
CA ALA A 110 13.24 -0.37 -1.18
C ALA A 110 12.21 0.53 -0.48
N VAL A 111 11.13 0.85 -1.18
CA VAL A 111 9.94 1.50 -0.65
C VAL A 111 8.74 0.59 -0.88
N SER A 112 7.85 0.50 0.10
CA SER A 112 6.53 -0.11 -0.04
C SER A 112 5.44 0.89 0.30
N GLY A 113 4.31 0.80 -0.38
CA GLY A 113 3.07 1.53 -0.03
C GLY A 113 1.93 0.54 0.23
N SER A 114 1.10 0.80 1.24
CA SER A 114 0.03 -0.12 1.67
C SER A 114 -1.33 0.57 1.83
N LYS A 115 -2.40 -0.24 1.77
CA LYS A 115 -3.76 0.16 2.17
C LYS A 115 -3.88 0.53 3.64
N ASP A 116 -2.88 0.27 4.47
CA ASP A 116 -2.81 0.74 5.86
C ASP A 116 -2.49 2.24 6.00
N CYS A 117 -2.48 2.97 4.88
CA CYS A 117 -2.15 4.38 4.76
C CYS A 117 -0.70 4.71 5.13
N SER A 118 0.20 3.72 5.10
CA SER A 118 1.62 3.92 5.33
C SER A 118 2.49 3.63 4.11
N VAL A 119 3.64 4.31 4.10
CA VAL A 119 4.75 4.06 3.20
C VAL A 119 5.96 3.68 4.06
N LYS A 120 6.59 2.54 3.79
CA LYS A 120 7.78 2.10 4.52
C LYS A 120 9.01 2.10 3.63
N VAL A 121 10.15 2.53 4.17
CA VAL A 121 11.47 2.46 3.53
C VAL A 121 12.25 1.34 4.20
N TRP A 122 12.84 0.47 3.40
CA TRP A 122 13.45 -0.78 3.81
C TRP A 122 14.96 -0.77 3.65
N ASP A 123 15.67 -1.41 4.56
CA ASP A 123 17.03 -1.90 4.37
C ASP A 123 16.96 -3.39 4.04
N LEU A 124 17.28 -3.74 2.80
CA LEU A 124 17.19 -5.13 2.32
C LEU A 124 18.33 -6.01 2.86
N SER A 125 19.45 -5.41 3.27
CA SER A 125 20.57 -6.13 3.88
C SER A 125 20.26 -6.54 5.32
N GLN A 126 19.62 -5.63 6.06
CA GLN A 126 19.18 -5.87 7.44
C GLN A 126 17.80 -6.51 7.52
N LYS A 127 17.08 -6.60 6.40
CA LYS A 127 15.75 -7.22 6.29
C LYS A 127 14.71 -6.57 7.20
N THR A 128 14.84 -5.25 7.41
CA THR A 128 14.01 -4.49 8.35
C THR A 128 13.60 -3.14 7.75
N PRO A 129 12.45 -2.57 8.16
CA PRO A 129 12.08 -1.22 7.78
C PRO A 129 12.95 -0.20 8.52
N LEU A 130 13.57 0.71 7.78
CA LEU A 130 14.33 1.84 8.31
C LEU A 130 13.40 2.95 8.81
N LYS A 131 12.33 3.22 8.05
CA LYS A 131 11.39 4.31 8.33
C LYS A 131 9.98 3.90 7.95
N SER A 132 9.02 4.32 8.76
CA SER A 132 7.59 4.20 8.46
C SER A 132 6.96 5.58 8.45
N TYR A 133 6.33 5.93 7.33
CA TYR A 133 5.57 7.16 7.15
C TYR A 133 4.10 6.80 7.10
N LYS A 134 3.39 6.97 8.20
CA LYS A 134 1.95 6.74 8.25
C LYS A 134 1.23 8.07 7.99
N GLY A 135 0.49 8.14 6.89
CA GLY A 135 -0.47 9.21 6.69
C GLY A 135 -1.47 9.14 7.83
N LYS A 136 -1.65 10.23 8.58
CA LYS A 136 -2.68 10.29 9.61
C LYS A 136 -4.03 10.42 8.91
N GLY A 137 -4.57 9.32 8.39
CA GLY A 137 -5.97 9.22 8.07
C GLY A 137 -6.75 9.52 9.35
N THR A 138 -7.68 10.46 9.28
CA THR A 138 -8.49 10.80 10.45
C THR A 138 -9.58 9.72 10.60
N PRO A 139 -9.79 9.11 11.79
CA PRO A 139 -10.87 8.13 12.02
C PRO A 139 -12.26 8.81 12.04
N LEU A 140 -12.34 10.02 11.51
CA LEU A 140 -13.45 10.93 11.66
C LEU A 140 -14.19 11.08 10.34
N LEU A 141 -15.51 10.99 10.41
CA LEU A 141 -16.38 11.20 9.26
C LEU A 141 -16.87 12.64 9.28
N ALA A 142 -16.55 13.43 8.27
CA ALA A 142 -17.15 14.74 8.06
C ALA A 142 -18.40 14.59 7.17
N SER A 143 -19.50 15.21 7.59
CA SER A 143 -20.77 15.27 6.90
C SER A 143 -21.19 16.71 6.70
N VAL A 144 -21.80 17.00 5.56
CA VAL A 144 -22.36 18.31 5.19
C VAL A 144 -23.80 18.12 4.72
N SER A 145 -24.66 19.09 5.01
CA SER A 145 -26.10 18.97 4.80
C SER A 145 -26.71 20.25 4.22
N GLU A 146 -27.86 20.10 3.56
CA GLU A 146 -28.69 21.21 3.04
C GLU A 146 -29.31 22.05 4.17
N ASP A 147 -29.30 21.56 5.41
CA ASP A 147 -29.68 22.33 6.60
C ASP A 147 -28.60 23.33 7.07
N CYS A 148 -27.59 23.57 6.23
CA CYS A 148 -26.42 24.41 6.50
C CYS A 148 -25.44 23.86 7.55
N SER A 149 -25.66 22.64 8.06
CA SER A 149 -24.80 22.06 9.08
C SER A 149 -23.58 21.33 8.50
N VAL A 150 -22.49 21.45 9.24
CA VAL A 150 -21.25 20.70 9.08
C VAL A 150 -21.05 19.91 10.37
N VAL A 151 -20.95 18.59 10.27
CA VAL A 151 -20.81 17.71 11.43
C VAL A 151 -19.60 16.80 11.24
N VAL A 152 -18.81 16.61 12.30
CA VAL A 152 -17.78 15.56 12.35
C VAL A 152 -18.15 14.53 13.40
N LEU A 153 -18.10 13.26 13.01
CA LEU A 153 -18.38 12.10 13.84
C LEU A 153 -17.09 11.33 14.14
N ASN A 154 -17.00 10.72 15.31
CA ASN A 154 -15.96 9.73 15.63
C ASN A 154 -16.39 8.30 15.25
N ALA A 155 -15.53 7.32 15.51
CA ALA A 155 -15.77 5.92 15.20
C ALA A 155 -17.01 5.35 15.92
N GLU A 156 -17.35 5.89 17.09
CA GLU A 156 -18.54 5.54 17.87
C GLU A 156 -19.81 6.26 17.39
N SER A 157 -19.77 6.93 16.23
CA SER A 157 -20.88 7.73 15.67
C SER A 157 -21.32 8.89 16.58
N SER A 158 -20.47 9.34 17.50
CA SER A 158 -20.71 10.51 18.34
C SER A 158 -20.26 11.77 17.62
N VAL A 159 -21.09 12.81 17.67
CA VAL A 159 -20.78 14.13 17.10
C VAL A 159 -19.72 14.81 17.98
N ILE A 160 -18.55 15.09 17.40
CA ILE A 160 -17.43 15.73 18.09
C ILE A 160 -17.18 17.17 17.60
N PHE A 161 -17.77 17.55 16.47
CA PHE A 161 -17.76 18.91 15.95
C PHE A 161 -19.08 19.17 15.24
N LYS A 162 -19.62 20.37 15.44
CA LYS A 162 -20.77 20.89 14.71
C LYS A 162 -20.54 22.37 14.42
N ASP A 163 -20.76 22.77 13.17
CA ASP A 163 -20.73 24.15 12.75
C ASP A 163 -21.93 24.46 11.84
N GLU A 164 -22.49 25.65 11.99
CA GLU A 164 -23.64 26.17 11.23
C GLU A 164 -23.31 27.58 10.68
N SER A 165 -22.02 27.84 10.42
CA SER A 165 -21.54 29.16 9.96
C SER A 165 -21.86 29.43 8.48
N HIS A 166 -22.12 28.39 7.68
CA HIS A 166 -22.68 28.55 6.35
C HIS A 166 -24.13 29.03 6.45
N ARG A 167 -24.54 29.95 5.56
CA ARG A 167 -25.89 30.53 5.55
C ARG A 167 -26.77 30.02 4.40
N ASP A 168 -26.27 29.03 3.68
CA ASP A 168 -26.91 28.34 2.58
C ASP A 168 -26.27 26.94 2.47
N PHE A 169 -26.76 26.11 1.56
CA PHE A 169 -26.40 24.69 1.46
C PHE A 169 -24.89 24.47 1.44
N VAL A 170 -24.42 23.57 2.30
CA VAL A 170 -23.02 23.13 2.30
C VAL A 170 -22.89 21.99 1.30
N THR A 171 -22.11 22.22 0.25
CA THR A 171 -22.09 21.35 -0.93
C THR A 171 -20.83 20.50 -1.04
N GLY A 172 -19.80 20.78 -0.26
CA GLY A 172 -18.56 20.02 -0.30
C GLY A 172 -17.79 20.08 1.01
N VAL A 173 -17.06 19.00 1.26
CA VAL A 173 -16.12 18.87 2.37
C VAL A 173 -14.88 18.08 1.94
N ALA A 174 -13.71 18.53 2.38
CA ALA A 174 -12.45 17.83 2.13
C ALA A 174 -11.51 17.96 3.33
N TRP A 175 -11.00 16.83 3.83
CA TRP A 175 -9.95 16.80 4.83
C TRP A 175 -8.60 17.25 4.24
N SER A 176 -7.81 17.95 5.04
CA SER A 176 -6.43 18.26 4.72
C SER A 176 -5.60 16.97 4.74
N PRO A 177 -4.85 16.65 3.67
CA PRO A 177 -4.01 15.46 3.63
C PRO A 177 -2.72 15.62 4.43
N VAL A 178 -2.38 16.84 4.84
CA VAL A 178 -1.11 17.18 5.52
C VAL A 178 -1.31 17.63 6.96
N THR A 179 -2.43 18.27 7.28
CA THR A 179 -2.70 18.79 8.63
C THR A 179 -3.83 17.99 9.27
N LEU A 180 -3.48 17.11 10.21
CA LEU A 180 -4.44 16.28 10.92
C LEU A 180 -5.51 17.16 11.60
N GLY A 181 -6.77 16.72 11.51
CA GLY A 181 -7.90 17.43 12.13
C GLY A 181 -8.27 18.73 11.42
N THR A 182 -7.68 19.04 10.27
CA THR A 182 -8.07 20.21 9.46
C THR A 182 -8.88 19.79 8.25
N PHE A 183 -9.95 20.51 7.95
CA PHE A 183 -10.75 20.28 6.75
C PHE A 183 -11.34 21.58 6.22
N THR A 184 -11.82 21.55 4.98
CA THR A 184 -12.42 22.71 4.30
C THR A 184 -13.84 22.37 3.88
N THR A 185 -14.76 23.32 4.05
CA THR A 185 -16.13 23.23 3.53
C THR A 185 -16.42 24.36 2.57
N VAL A 186 -17.32 24.11 1.63
CA VAL A 186 -17.80 25.08 0.64
C VAL A 186 -19.32 25.08 0.59
N GLY A 187 -19.92 26.25 0.40
CA GLY A 187 -21.36 26.41 0.39
C GLY A 187 -21.86 27.41 -0.65
N TRP A 188 -23.16 27.39 -0.89
CA TRP A 188 -23.83 28.33 -1.81
C TRP A 188 -23.87 29.76 -1.29
N ASP A 189 -23.55 29.98 -0.01
CA ASP A 189 -23.37 31.30 0.60
C ASP A 189 -22.07 32.01 0.15
N HIS A 190 -21.43 31.49 -0.89
CA HIS A 190 -20.18 31.97 -1.48
C HIS A 190 -18.99 31.94 -0.52
N LYS A 191 -19.04 31.10 0.52
CA LYS A 191 -17.94 30.94 1.47
C LYS A 191 -17.15 29.66 1.24
N VAL A 192 -15.87 29.77 1.57
CA VAL A 192 -14.97 28.65 1.81
C VAL A 192 -14.52 28.78 3.27
N LEU A 193 -14.83 27.79 4.09
CA LEU A 193 -14.50 27.80 5.52
C LEU A 193 -13.45 26.72 5.81
N HIS A 194 -12.43 27.09 6.57
CA HIS A 194 -11.42 26.17 7.07
C HIS A 194 -11.70 25.88 8.54
N HIS A 195 -11.73 24.60 8.88
CA HIS A 195 -12.06 24.10 10.20
C HIS A 195 -10.86 23.34 10.76
N THR A 196 -10.63 23.49 12.06
CA THR A 196 -9.62 22.72 12.78
C THR A 196 -10.24 22.14 14.03
N ILE A 197 -10.20 20.82 14.14
CA ILE A 197 -10.62 20.06 15.30
C ILE A 197 -9.39 19.48 16.00
N GLN A 198 -9.39 19.54 17.33
CA GLN A 198 -8.38 18.85 18.12
C GLN A 198 -8.73 17.36 18.12
N ILE A 199 -7.83 16.54 17.60
CA ILE A 199 -7.93 15.09 17.71
C ILE A 199 -7.03 14.70 18.86
N ASP A 200 -7.62 14.40 20.02
CA ASP A 200 -6.88 13.83 21.14
C ASP A 200 -6.30 12.51 20.67
N ASN A 201 -4.99 12.50 20.47
CA ASN A 201 -4.27 11.29 20.19
C ASN A 201 -4.31 10.48 21.50
N PRO A 202 -4.96 9.31 21.58
CA PRO A 202 -4.70 8.45 22.72
C PRO A 202 -3.24 8.07 22.56
N GLY A 203 -2.37 8.69 23.35
CA GLY A 203 -0.98 8.27 23.44
C GLY A 203 -0.94 6.76 23.75
N PRO A 204 0.14 6.05 23.39
CA PRO A 204 0.23 4.64 23.71
C PRO A 204 -0.01 4.47 25.22
N GLN A 205 -1.10 3.79 25.59
CA GLN A 205 -1.27 3.33 26.96
C GLN A 205 -0.11 2.37 27.22
N ALA A 206 0.70 2.72 28.22
CA ALA A 206 1.89 1.98 28.64
C ALA A 206 1.55 0.55 29.11
#